data_AF-A0ABD7S8C8-F1
#
_entry.id   AF-A0ABD7S8C8-F1
#
_cell.length_a   1.000
_cell.length_b   1.000
_cell.length_c   1.000
_cell.angle_alpha   90.00
_cell.angle_beta   90.00
_cell.angle_gamma   90.00
#
_symmetry.space_group_name_H-M   'P 1'
#
loop_
_entity.id
_entity.type
_entity.pdbx_description
1 polymer ?
#
loop_
_entity_poly.entity_id
_entity_poly.type
_entity_poly.pdbx_seq_one_letter_code
_entity_poly.pdbx_strand_id
1 'polypeptide(L)'
;MSLPTVRAGRFQSAAWLLLAALCVSGCQRNENAPALPGAKAEPAAAMQAMTLPLRRNDLVAYARIRVTPAQYTQLEAAWRGGASRWPLTELPRPNEVGTLLGSLSAPGAERSLQQAFDAQLAGQAQGIAQAAQSLGQFGVQYLRSRNDYQPEQRAHYVQLVDALSAWAATAPLADRPRAKASIADLVTAARATGITSDADLQRLGMEESLRRLGPFWETCKKVLERYDLSIDSSLDALRTGLIKQDGDTAQVRLRYPLAAHAIDLTVALIKRDGHWYQLQTQNEVQALLDSTQAAPLPEATAAPDTAAGAPAKPADTGQRPAGR
;
A
#
# COMPACT_ATOMS: atom_id res chain seq x y z
N MET A 1 37.19 -49.74 -46.61
CA MET A 1 36.70 -48.37 -46.32
C MET A 1 36.37 -48.32 -44.84
N SER A 2 37.17 -47.58 -44.08
CA SER A 2 37.15 -47.57 -42.61
C SER A 2 36.17 -46.52 -42.09
N LEU A 3 35.34 -46.89 -41.11
CA LEU A 3 34.58 -45.94 -40.28
C LEU A 3 35.31 -45.76 -38.94
N PRO A 4 35.55 -44.52 -38.48
CA PRO A 4 36.20 -44.29 -37.20
C PRO A 4 35.20 -44.38 -36.04
N THR A 5 35.57 -45.13 -35.01
CA THR A 5 34.93 -45.15 -33.69
C THR A 5 35.33 -43.90 -32.90
N VAL A 6 34.34 -43.05 -32.58
CA VAL A 6 34.54 -41.84 -31.77
C VAL A 6 34.59 -42.24 -30.29
N ARG A 7 35.72 -41.94 -29.62
CA ARG A 7 35.92 -42.08 -28.17
C ARG A 7 35.00 -41.12 -27.41
N ALA A 8 34.01 -41.66 -26.71
CA ALA A 8 33.30 -40.98 -25.63
C ALA A 8 34.23 -40.88 -24.41
N GLY A 9 34.50 -39.68 -23.89
CA GLY A 9 35.28 -39.57 -22.64
C GLY A 9 35.85 -38.21 -22.23
N ARG A 10 35.70 -37.13 -23.01
CA ARG A 10 36.23 -35.80 -22.60
C ARG A 10 35.23 -34.64 -22.66
N PHE A 11 34.06 -34.81 -23.27
CA PHE A 11 33.06 -33.74 -23.40
C PHE A 11 32.07 -33.66 -22.22
N GLN A 12 31.86 -34.74 -21.47
CA GLN A 12 30.94 -34.72 -20.32
C GLN A 12 31.51 -33.86 -19.18
N SER A 13 32.80 -33.95 -18.88
CA SER A 13 33.42 -33.17 -17.79
C SER A 13 33.42 -31.66 -18.06
N ALA A 14 33.58 -31.25 -19.32
CA ALA A 14 33.55 -29.84 -19.73
C ALA A 14 32.12 -29.27 -19.70
N ALA A 15 31.11 -30.07 -20.07
CA ALA A 15 29.71 -29.66 -20.02
C ALA A 15 29.23 -29.45 -18.57
N TRP A 16 29.66 -30.29 -17.62
CA TRP A 16 29.33 -30.12 -16.21
C TRP A 16 30.03 -28.91 -15.56
N LEU A 17 31.26 -28.59 -15.96
CA LEU A 17 31.97 -27.39 -15.50
C LEU A 17 31.35 -26.08 -16.05
N LEU A 18 30.89 -26.08 -17.30
CA LEU A 18 30.14 -24.97 -17.90
C LEU A 18 28.77 -24.78 -17.23
N LEU A 19 28.04 -25.88 -16.93
CA LEU A 19 26.77 -25.82 -16.21
C LEU A 19 26.95 -25.29 -14.77
N ALA A 20 28.02 -25.71 -14.08
CA ALA A 20 28.34 -25.22 -12.74
C ALA A 20 28.77 -23.74 -12.74
N ALA A 21 29.50 -23.28 -13.76
CA ALA A 21 29.87 -21.86 -13.91
C ALA A 21 28.66 -20.95 -14.21
N LEU A 22 27.65 -21.46 -14.95
CA LEU A 22 26.37 -20.79 -15.17
C LEU A 22 25.54 -20.67 -13.88
N CYS A 23 25.64 -21.64 -12.95
CA CYS A 23 24.98 -21.56 -11.64
C CYS A 23 25.62 -20.54 -10.67
N VAL A 24 26.92 -20.25 -10.80
CA VAL A 24 27.59 -19.24 -9.94
C VAL A 24 27.33 -17.81 -10.41
N SER A 25 26.99 -17.62 -11.69
CA SER A 25 26.76 -16.28 -12.26
C SER A 25 25.32 -15.76 -12.04
N GLY A 26 24.40 -16.63 -11.59
CA GLY A 26 22.97 -16.31 -11.39
C GLY A 26 22.57 -15.92 -9.97
N CYS A 27 23.50 -15.91 -9.00
CA CYS A 27 23.19 -15.67 -7.58
C CYS A 27 24.13 -14.67 -6.89
N GLN A 28 24.75 -13.74 -7.62
CA GLN A 28 25.32 -12.54 -7.01
C GLN A 28 24.20 -11.54 -6.73
N ARG A 29 23.44 -11.90 -5.69
CA ARG A 29 22.39 -11.14 -5.04
C ARG A 29 23.00 -9.86 -4.47
N ASN A 30 22.82 -8.72 -5.16
CA ASN A 30 22.81 -7.31 -4.70
C ASN A 30 23.80 -6.76 -3.63
N GLU A 31 24.69 -7.54 -3.02
CA GLU A 31 25.54 -7.14 -1.89
C GLU A 31 26.69 -6.18 -2.28
N ASN A 32 26.93 -5.98 -3.57
CA ASN A 32 28.03 -5.15 -4.08
C ASN A 32 27.58 -3.83 -4.72
N ALA A 33 26.30 -3.44 -4.60
CA ALA A 33 25.87 -2.15 -5.12
C ALA A 33 26.49 -1.02 -4.26
N PRO A 34 27.24 -0.06 -4.84
CA PRO A 34 27.91 0.97 -4.05
C PRO A 34 26.89 1.80 -3.27
N ALA A 35 27.27 2.20 -2.05
CA ALA A 35 26.49 3.13 -1.25
C ALA A 35 26.29 4.45 -2.01
N LEU A 36 25.12 5.08 -1.85
CA LEU A 36 24.88 6.39 -2.42
C LEU A 36 25.71 7.46 -1.67
N PRO A 37 26.10 8.56 -2.33
CA PRO A 37 26.73 9.69 -1.66
C PRO A 37 25.93 10.15 -0.44
N GLY A 38 26.61 10.45 0.66
CA GLY A 38 25.95 10.88 1.89
C GLY A 38 25.10 9.81 2.59
N ALA A 39 25.26 8.51 2.28
CA ALA A 39 24.49 7.44 2.91
C ALA A 39 24.59 7.39 4.45
N LYS A 40 25.69 7.89 5.02
CA LYS A 40 25.91 7.96 6.49
C LYS A 40 25.37 9.24 7.13
N ALA A 41 24.86 10.19 6.35
CA ALA A 41 24.30 11.42 6.91
C ALA A 41 22.99 11.12 7.66
N GLU A 42 22.72 11.86 8.74
CA GLU A 42 21.52 11.67 9.57
C GLU A 42 20.20 11.62 8.77
N PRO A 43 19.95 12.51 7.79
CA PRO A 43 18.69 12.47 7.04
C PRO A 43 18.55 11.20 6.19
N ALA A 44 19.66 10.70 5.62
CA ALA A 44 19.69 9.46 4.86
C ALA A 44 19.46 8.26 5.79
N ALA A 45 20.13 8.22 6.94
CA ALA A 45 19.96 7.17 7.94
C ALA A 45 18.51 7.10 8.48
N ALA A 46 17.85 8.24 8.67
CA ALA A 46 16.45 8.29 9.09
C ALA A 46 15.51 7.63 8.07
N MET A 47 15.75 7.86 6.78
CA MET A 47 15.00 7.19 5.71
C MET A 47 15.29 5.69 5.65
N GLN A 48 16.55 5.29 5.84
CA GLN A 48 16.93 3.87 5.88
C GLN A 48 16.24 3.15 7.06
N ALA A 49 16.13 3.80 8.22
CA ALA A 49 15.55 3.23 9.43
C ALA A 49 14.07 2.84 9.28
N MET A 50 13.33 3.46 8.34
CA MET A 50 11.93 3.13 8.06
C MET A 50 11.74 1.73 7.45
N THR A 51 12.81 1.14 6.88
CA THR A 51 12.74 -0.21 6.28
C THR A 51 12.52 -1.31 7.32
N LEU A 52 13.15 -1.21 8.49
CA LEU A 52 13.18 -2.28 9.48
C LEU A 52 11.78 -2.61 10.05
N PRO A 53 10.94 -1.64 10.45
CA PRO A 53 9.56 -1.92 10.83
C PRO A 53 8.77 -2.65 9.73
N LEU A 54 8.89 -2.23 8.47
CA LEU A 54 8.20 -2.87 7.34
C LEU A 54 8.68 -4.30 7.08
N ARG A 55 9.99 -4.55 7.23
CA ARG A 55 10.58 -5.90 7.15
C ARG A 55 10.02 -6.81 8.24
N ARG A 56 9.91 -6.28 9.46
CA ARG A 56 9.40 -7.01 10.63
C ARG A 56 7.87 -7.08 10.72
N ASN A 57 7.16 -6.51 9.74
CA ASN A 57 5.70 -6.39 9.75
C ASN A 57 5.15 -5.60 10.96
N ASP A 58 6.00 -4.75 11.56
CA ASP A 58 5.64 -3.91 12.69
C ASP A 58 5.06 -2.59 12.19
N LEU A 59 3.77 -2.63 11.84
CA LEU A 59 3.05 -1.47 11.32
C LEU A 59 2.90 -0.37 12.38
N VAL A 60 2.94 -0.70 13.67
CA VAL A 60 2.90 0.26 14.77
C VAL A 60 4.20 1.05 14.81
N ALA A 61 5.35 0.37 14.80
CA ALA A 61 6.65 1.04 14.74
C ALA A 61 6.82 1.84 13.44
N TYR A 62 6.30 1.33 12.31
CA TYR A 62 6.32 2.05 11.04
C TYR A 62 5.50 3.35 11.07
N ALA A 63 4.32 3.32 11.71
CA ALA A 63 3.53 4.54 11.91
C ALA A 63 4.28 5.52 12.83
N ARG A 64 4.77 5.05 13.99
CA ARG A 64 5.45 5.89 14.97
C ARG A 64 6.68 6.62 14.43
N ILE A 65 7.48 5.97 13.58
CA ILE A 65 8.71 6.59 13.04
C ILE A 65 8.43 7.71 12.01
N ARG A 66 7.21 7.80 11.47
CA ARG A 66 6.85 8.76 10.41
C ARG A 66 6.28 10.08 10.91
N VAL A 67 5.90 10.17 12.18
CA VAL A 67 5.23 11.33 12.77
C VAL A 67 5.82 11.71 14.12
N THR A 68 5.61 12.95 14.55
CA THR A 68 6.04 13.36 15.90
C THR A 68 5.22 12.61 16.97
N PRO A 69 5.73 12.47 18.21
CA PRO A 69 4.96 11.85 19.30
C PRO A 69 3.61 12.54 19.58
N ALA A 70 3.57 13.86 19.42
CA ALA A 70 2.34 14.64 19.55
C ALA A 70 1.33 14.30 18.44
N GLN A 71 1.78 14.28 17.18
CA GLN A 71 0.94 13.87 16.05
C GLN A 71 0.45 12.43 16.22
N TYR A 72 1.29 11.50 16.65
CA TYR A 72 0.89 10.10 16.86
C TYR A 72 -0.26 9.98 17.86
N THR A 73 -0.20 10.74 18.97
CA THR A 73 -1.25 10.77 19.99
C THR A 73 -2.55 11.37 19.44
N GLN A 74 -2.46 12.46 18.68
CA GLN A 74 -3.62 13.10 18.05
C GLN A 74 -4.25 12.20 16.98
N LEU A 75 -3.44 11.45 16.23
CA LEU A 75 -3.89 10.48 15.22
C LEU A 75 -4.62 9.29 15.84
N GLU A 76 -4.15 8.76 16.97
CA GLU A 76 -4.88 7.72 17.74
C GLU A 76 -6.25 8.24 18.19
N ALA A 77 -6.33 9.48 18.68
CA ALA A 77 -7.60 10.10 19.07
C ALA A 77 -8.53 10.34 17.87
N ALA A 78 -8.02 10.91 16.78
CA ALA A 78 -8.78 11.13 15.54
C ALA A 78 -9.27 9.82 14.94
N TRP A 79 -8.48 8.74 15.05
CA TRP A 79 -8.88 7.42 14.60
C TRP A 79 -10.08 6.89 15.38
N ARG A 80 -10.02 6.92 16.72
CA ARG A 80 -11.13 6.48 17.57
C ARG A 80 -12.38 7.33 17.36
N GLY A 81 -12.21 8.63 17.12
CA GLY A 81 -13.28 9.55 16.75
C GLY A 81 -13.85 9.35 15.34
N GLY A 82 -13.23 8.49 14.51
CA GLY A 82 -13.65 8.24 13.12
C GLY A 82 -13.23 9.33 12.13
N ALA A 83 -12.52 10.36 12.58
CA ALA A 83 -12.04 11.46 11.76
C ALA A 83 -10.77 11.12 10.96
N SER A 84 -10.10 10.01 11.29
CA SER A 84 -8.90 9.55 10.58
C SER A 84 -8.83 8.03 10.47
N ARG A 85 -8.15 7.58 9.41
CA ARG A 85 -7.68 6.20 9.24
C ARG A 85 -6.19 6.14 8.92
N TRP A 86 -5.44 7.19 9.20
CA TRP A 86 -3.99 7.19 8.98
C TRP A 86 -3.32 6.14 9.88
N PRO A 87 -2.34 5.35 9.39
CA PRO A 87 -1.69 5.43 8.09
C PRO A 87 -2.36 4.61 6.97
N LEU A 88 -3.52 3.98 7.20
CA LEU A 88 -4.22 3.26 6.13
C LEU A 88 -4.70 4.19 5.01
N THR A 89 -4.85 5.49 5.29
CA THR A 89 -5.10 6.54 4.28
C THR A 89 -4.04 6.60 3.19
N GLU A 90 -2.84 6.09 3.45
CA GLU A 90 -1.72 6.05 2.52
C GLU A 90 -1.80 4.88 1.54
N LEU A 91 -2.69 3.91 1.79
CA LEU A 91 -2.89 2.77 0.92
C LEU A 91 -3.71 3.16 -0.32
N PRO A 92 -3.50 2.50 -1.46
CA PRO A 92 -4.45 2.56 -2.57
C PRO A 92 -5.84 2.14 -2.08
N ARG A 93 -6.84 3.01 -2.29
CA ARG A 93 -8.23 2.82 -1.83
C ARG A 93 -8.34 2.64 -0.30
N PRO A 94 -8.05 3.70 0.47
CA PRO A 94 -7.93 3.62 1.93
C PRO A 94 -9.24 3.30 2.66
N ASN A 95 -10.37 3.64 2.05
CA ASN A 95 -11.72 3.43 2.64
C ASN A 95 -12.27 2.02 2.38
N GLU A 96 -11.48 1.11 1.82
CA GLU A 96 -11.92 -0.26 1.50
C GLU A 96 -11.31 -1.31 2.44
N VAL A 97 -10.44 -0.94 3.37
CA VAL A 97 -9.67 -1.91 4.17
C VAL A 97 -10.58 -2.79 5.03
N GLY A 98 -11.52 -2.21 5.79
CA GLY A 98 -12.45 -3.00 6.61
C GLY A 98 -13.35 -3.89 5.75
N THR A 99 -13.86 -3.37 4.64
CA THR A 99 -14.70 -4.11 3.67
C THR A 99 -13.94 -5.28 3.04
N LEU A 100 -12.67 -5.08 2.67
CA LEU A 100 -11.80 -6.11 2.13
C LEU A 100 -11.59 -7.24 3.14
N LEU A 101 -11.26 -6.89 4.38
CA LEU A 101 -11.05 -7.87 5.45
C LEU A 101 -12.35 -8.61 5.79
N GLY A 102 -13.49 -7.92 5.82
CA GLY A 102 -14.81 -8.53 5.95
C GLY A 102 -15.11 -9.54 4.85
N SER A 103 -14.81 -9.19 3.60
CA SER A 103 -15.01 -10.07 2.43
C SER A 103 -14.11 -11.30 2.48
N LEU A 104 -12.82 -11.12 2.83
CA LEU A 104 -11.86 -12.21 2.97
C LEU A 104 -12.19 -13.12 4.17
N SER A 105 -12.72 -12.56 5.26
CA SER A 105 -13.02 -13.33 6.47
C SER A 105 -14.36 -14.04 6.45
N ALA A 106 -15.25 -13.70 5.51
CA ALA A 106 -16.60 -14.25 5.41
C ALA A 106 -16.64 -15.79 5.36
N PRO A 107 -17.73 -16.41 5.87
CA PRO A 107 -17.96 -17.85 5.71
C PRO A 107 -17.97 -18.25 4.23
N GLY A 108 -17.14 -19.23 3.87
CA GLY A 108 -17.04 -19.73 2.50
C GLY A 108 -16.30 -18.81 1.52
N ALA A 109 -15.61 -17.77 2.01
CA ALA A 109 -14.82 -16.86 1.19
C ALA A 109 -13.83 -17.59 0.26
N GLU A 110 -13.16 -18.63 0.73
CA GLU A 110 -12.22 -19.42 -0.07
C GLU A 110 -12.87 -19.98 -1.33
N ARG A 111 -14.08 -20.54 -1.19
CA ARG A 111 -14.82 -21.13 -2.31
C ARG A 111 -15.31 -20.05 -3.27
N SER A 112 -15.89 -18.97 -2.73
CA SER A 112 -16.43 -17.88 -3.54
C SER A 112 -15.33 -17.17 -4.35
N LEU A 113 -14.21 -16.84 -3.70
CA LEU A 113 -13.06 -16.22 -4.35
C LEU A 113 -12.41 -17.13 -5.39
N GLN A 114 -12.31 -18.44 -5.10
CA GLN A 114 -11.80 -19.39 -6.09
C GLN A 114 -12.72 -19.48 -7.32
N GLN A 115 -14.04 -19.48 -7.12
CA GLN A 115 -15.01 -19.51 -8.22
C GLN A 115 -14.91 -18.23 -9.08
N ALA A 116 -14.80 -17.06 -8.45
CA ALA A 116 -14.61 -15.79 -9.14
C ALA A 116 -13.30 -15.80 -9.95
N PHE A 117 -12.21 -16.27 -9.34
CA PHE A 117 -10.92 -16.45 -10.02
C PHE A 117 -11.04 -17.39 -11.22
N ASP A 118 -11.68 -18.56 -11.05
CA ASP A 118 -11.85 -19.54 -12.11
C ASP A 118 -12.65 -18.98 -13.29
N ALA A 119 -13.67 -18.17 -13.01
CA ALA A 119 -14.52 -17.56 -14.04
C ALA A 119 -13.82 -16.43 -14.81
N GLN A 120 -12.97 -15.65 -14.13
CA GLN A 120 -12.44 -14.40 -14.70
C GLN A 120 -10.98 -14.47 -15.14
N LEU A 121 -10.16 -15.32 -14.51
CA LEU A 121 -8.70 -15.24 -14.64
C LEU A 121 -8.05 -16.57 -15.01
N ALA A 122 -8.60 -17.71 -14.54
CA ALA A 122 -7.97 -19.00 -14.76
C ALA A 122 -7.78 -19.31 -16.26
N GLY A 123 -6.55 -19.64 -16.64
CA GLY A 123 -6.19 -19.93 -18.04
C GLY A 123 -6.12 -18.71 -18.97
N GLN A 124 -6.44 -17.50 -18.51
CA GLN A 124 -6.44 -16.27 -19.32
C GLN A 124 -5.10 -15.53 -19.32
N ALA A 125 -3.98 -16.25 -19.27
CA ALA A 125 -2.65 -15.66 -19.09
C ALA A 125 -2.32 -14.58 -20.15
N GLN A 126 -2.64 -14.83 -21.42
CA GLN A 126 -2.41 -13.87 -22.50
C GLN A 126 -3.28 -12.61 -22.37
N GLY A 127 -4.55 -12.77 -22.00
CA GLY A 127 -5.48 -11.65 -21.80
C GLY A 127 -5.05 -10.76 -20.65
N ILE A 128 -4.62 -11.36 -19.53
CA ILE A 128 -4.08 -10.64 -18.38
C ILE A 128 -2.80 -9.89 -18.78
N ALA A 129 -1.90 -10.53 -19.54
CA ALA A 129 -0.66 -9.89 -19.97
C ALA A 129 -0.91 -8.68 -20.86
N GLN A 130 -1.85 -8.78 -21.81
CA GLN A 130 -2.25 -7.67 -22.67
C GLN A 130 -2.91 -6.54 -21.87
N ALA A 131 -3.79 -6.88 -20.93
CA ALA A 131 -4.43 -5.90 -20.05
C ALA A 131 -3.40 -5.15 -19.20
N ALA A 132 -2.42 -5.85 -18.62
CA ALA A 132 -1.33 -5.24 -17.86
C ALA A 132 -0.50 -4.26 -18.71
N GLN A 133 -0.12 -4.66 -19.93
CA GLN A 133 0.61 -3.79 -20.85
C GLN A 133 -0.19 -2.55 -21.24
N SER A 134 -1.47 -2.72 -21.58
CA SER A 134 -2.36 -1.63 -21.98
C SER A 134 -2.61 -0.65 -20.83
N LEU A 135 -2.91 -1.16 -19.63
CA LEU A 135 -3.09 -0.33 -18.43
C LEU A 135 -1.82 0.40 -18.05
N GLY A 136 -0.65 -0.23 -18.20
CA GLY A 136 0.64 0.41 -17.99
C GLY A 136 0.87 1.59 -18.94
N GLN A 137 0.69 1.37 -20.24
CA GLN A 137 0.82 2.42 -21.25
C GLN A 137 -0.15 3.57 -20.99
N PHE A 138 -1.43 3.25 -20.71
CA PHE A 138 -2.42 4.27 -20.37
C PHE A 138 -2.04 5.03 -19.10
N GLY A 139 -1.66 4.33 -18.03
CA GLY A 139 -1.30 4.93 -16.75
C GLY A 139 -0.12 5.88 -16.85
N VAL A 140 0.91 5.51 -17.63
CA VAL A 140 2.07 6.37 -17.90
C VAL A 140 1.66 7.63 -18.66
N GLN A 141 0.83 7.50 -19.70
CA GLN A 141 0.37 8.66 -20.47
C GLN A 141 -0.54 9.57 -19.64
N TYR A 142 -1.41 8.98 -18.81
CA TYR A 142 -2.23 9.72 -17.87
C TYR A 142 -1.35 10.53 -16.92
N LEU A 143 -0.38 9.90 -16.24
CA LEU A 143 0.53 10.58 -15.32
C LEU A 143 1.34 11.69 -16.00
N ARG A 144 1.79 11.47 -17.25
CA ARG A 144 2.52 12.47 -18.04
C ARG A 144 1.68 13.70 -18.40
N SER A 145 0.36 13.54 -18.57
CA SER A 145 -0.55 14.65 -18.88
C SER A 145 -1.02 15.44 -17.66
N ARG A 146 -0.79 14.93 -16.44
CA ARG A 146 -1.12 15.60 -15.18
C ARG A 146 -0.06 16.65 -14.80
N ASN A 147 -0.53 17.87 -14.57
CA ASN A 147 0.30 19.04 -14.20
C ASN A 147 0.23 19.39 -12.70
N ASP A 148 -0.65 18.74 -11.95
CA ASP A 148 -0.81 18.89 -10.50
C ASP A 148 0.28 18.16 -9.69
N TYR A 149 1.01 17.24 -10.31
CA TYR A 149 2.17 16.60 -9.70
C TYR A 149 3.44 17.41 -9.90
N GLN A 150 4.26 17.47 -8.87
CA GLN A 150 5.64 17.93 -9.00
C GLN A 150 6.43 16.99 -9.95
N PRO A 151 7.38 17.50 -10.75
CA PRO A 151 8.07 16.70 -11.76
C PRO A 151 8.72 15.42 -11.22
N GLU A 152 9.36 15.49 -10.06
CA GLU A 152 10.05 14.37 -9.41
C GLU A 152 9.06 13.32 -8.92
N GLN A 153 7.91 13.75 -8.38
CA GLN A 153 6.84 12.88 -7.92
C GLN A 153 6.19 12.15 -9.10
N ARG A 154 5.93 12.87 -10.20
CA ARG A 154 5.42 12.28 -11.45
C ARG A 154 6.39 11.24 -12.02
N ALA A 155 7.69 11.55 -12.06
CA ALA A 155 8.71 10.63 -12.53
C ALA A 155 8.79 9.35 -11.67
N HIS A 156 8.61 9.47 -10.36
CA HIS A 156 8.52 8.31 -9.47
C HIS A 156 7.30 7.44 -9.79
N TYR A 157 6.10 8.01 -9.94
CA TYR A 157 4.91 7.23 -10.25
C TYR A 157 4.97 6.55 -11.62
N VAL A 158 5.57 7.19 -12.62
CA VAL A 158 5.81 6.56 -13.93
C VAL A 158 6.68 5.30 -13.77
N GLN A 159 7.79 5.38 -13.02
CA GLN A 159 8.64 4.22 -12.77
C GLN A 159 7.90 3.07 -12.06
N LEU A 160 7.01 3.39 -11.11
CA LEU A 160 6.21 2.38 -10.42
C LEU A 160 5.20 1.70 -11.36
N VAL A 161 4.47 2.49 -12.16
CA VAL A 161 3.51 1.95 -13.13
C VAL A 161 4.22 1.07 -14.15
N ASP A 162 5.36 1.52 -14.68
CA ASP A 162 6.17 0.73 -15.62
C ASP A 162 6.62 -0.60 -15.00
N ALA A 163 7.19 -0.55 -13.78
CA ALA A 163 7.70 -1.72 -13.10
C ALA A 163 6.60 -2.76 -12.81
N LEU A 164 5.46 -2.31 -12.30
CA LEU A 164 4.35 -3.19 -11.93
C LEU A 164 3.61 -3.73 -13.16
N SER A 165 3.50 -2.94 -14.23
CA SER A 165 2.86 -3.40 -15.47
C SER A 165 3.70 -4.45 -16.17
N ALA A 166 5.02 -4.27 -16.23
CA ALA A 166 5.95 -5.25 -16.76
C ALA A 166 5.95 -6.56 -15.95
N TRP A 167 5.91 -6.45 -14.62
CA TRP A 167 5.75 -7.60 -13.73
C TRP A 167 4.43 -8.33 -14.00
N ALA A 168 3.30 -7.62 -13.98
CA ALA A 168 1.97 -8.23 -14.17
C ALA A 168 1.82 -8.88 -15.55
N ALA A 169 2.54 -8.39 -16.57
CA ALA A 169 2.54 -8.98 -17.91
C ALA A 169 3.22 -10.35 -17.99
N THR A 170 4.05 -10.71 -16.99
CA THR A 170 4.84 -11.95 -16.97
C THR A 170 4.52 -12.85 -15.78
N ALA A 171 3.95 -12.29 -14.71
CA ALA A 171 3.59 -13.01 -13.51
C ALA A 171 2.54 -14.10 -13.81
N PRO A 172 2.60 -15.27 -13.12
CA PRO A 172 1.66 -16.38 -13.34
C PRO A 172 0.27 -16.11 -12.70
N LEU A 173 -0.33 -14.97 -12.99
CA LEU A 173 -1.58 -14.49 -12.38
C LEU A 173 -2.80 -15.36 -12.74
N ALA A 174 -2.75 -16.09 -13.86
CA ALA A 174 -3.78 -17.04 -14.28
C ALA A 174 -3.59 -18.47 -13.70
N ASP A 175 -2.54 -18.70 -12.91
CA ASP A 175 -2.22 -20.03 -12.39
C ASP A 175 -3.15 -20.43 -11.24
N ARG A 176 -3.95 -21.47 -11.50
CA ARG A 176 -5.01 -21.92 -10.59
C ARG A 176 -4.48 -22.52 -9.28
N PRO A 177 -3.47 -23.41 -9.26
CA PRO A 177 -2.88 -23.89 -8.01
C PRO A 177 -2.33 -22.76 -7.12
N ARG A 178 -1.61 -21.79 -7.70
CA ARG A 178 -1.09 -20.62 -6.98
C ARG A 178 -2.23 -19.77 -6.42
N ALA A 179 -3.25 -19.49 -7.22
CA ALA A 179 -4.40 -18.72 -6.77
C ALA A 179 -5.11 -19.39 -5.59
N LYS A 180 -5.35 -20.70 -5.67
CA LYS A 180 -5.98 -21.47 -4.59
C LYS A 180 -5.20 -21.36 -3.28
N ALA A 181 -3.88 -21.51 -3.34
CA ALA A 181 -3.02 -21.36 -2.16
C ALA A 181 -3.05 -19.93 -1.62
N SER A 182 -2.96 -18.92 -2.50
CA SER A 182 -2.95 -17.51 -2.10
C SER A 182 -4.26 -17.06 -1.48
N ILE A 183 -5.39 -17.50 -2.04
CA ILE A 183 -6.72 -17.23 -1.49
C ILE A 183 -6.84 -17.87 -0.10
N ALA A 184 -6.43 -19.12 0.07
CA ALA A 184 -6.50 -19.80 1.37
C ALA A 184 -5.65 -19.09 2.44
N ASP A 185 -4.43 -18.67 2.09
CA ASP A 185 -3.54 -17.92 2.99
C ASP A 185 -4.14 -16.57 3.38
N LEU A 186 -4.62 -15.78 2.40
CA LEU A 186 -5.21 -14.46 2.65
C LEU A 186 -6.49 -14.53 3.48
N VAL A 187 -7.37 -15.50 3.21
CA VAL A 187 -8.59 -15.71 3.99
C VAL A 187 -8.26 -16.09 5.44
N THR A 188 -7.32 -17.02 5.63
CA THR A 188 -6.86 -17.42 6.96
C THR A 188 -6.28 -16.24 7.73
N ALA A 189 -5.40 -15.46 7.09
CA ALA A 189 -4.77 -14.31 7.70
C ALA A 189 -5.78 -13.18 7.99
N ALA A 190 -6.72 -12.92 7.09
CA ALA A 190 -7.78 -11.93 7.31
C ALA A 190 -8.65 -12.28 8.51
N ARG A 191 -9.06 -13.56 8.65
CA ARG A 191 -9.81 -14.04 9.83
C ARG A 191 -9.01 -13.86 11.12
N ALA A 192 -7.70 -14.11 11.09
CA ALA A 192 -6.82 -13.94 12.24
C ALA A 192 -6.73 -12.48 12.72
N THR A 193 -6.99 -11.50 11.86
CA THR A 193 -7.06 -10.09 12.28
C THR A 193 -8.25 -9.83 13.21
N GLY A 194 -9.33 -10.59 13.11
CA GLY A 194 -10.59 -10.31 13.80
C GLY A 194 -11.20 -8.94 13.46
N ILE A 195 -10.78 -8.31 12.36
CA ILE A 195 -11.32 -7.06 11.83
C ILE A 195 -12.19 -7.43 10.63
N THR A 196 -13.47 -7.08 10.68
CA THR A 196 -14.43 -7.44 9.61
C THR A 196 -15.11 -6.21 9.00
N SER A 197 -14.83 -5.03 9.54
CA SER A 197 -15.48 -3.79 9.16
C SER A 197 -14.66 -2.57 9.58
N ASP A 198 -15.00 -1.40 9.04
CA ASP A 198 -14.42 -0.12 9.48
C ASP A 198 -14.82 0.25 10.91
N ALA A 199 -15.96 -0.25 11.39
CA ALA A 199 -16.38 -0.10 12.78
C ALA A 199 -15.45 -0.86 13.73
N ASP A 200 -14.96 -2.04 13.34
CA ASP A 200 -13.94 -2.76 14.12
C ASP A 200 -12.63 -1.97 14.18
N LEU A 201 -12.18 -1.43 13.04
CA LEU A 201 -11.00 -0.56 12.99
C LEU A 201 -11.16 0.61 13.96
N GLN A 202 -12.30 1.32 13.93
CA GLN A 202 -12.56 2.43 14.84
C GLN A 202 -12.51 2.02 16.30
N ARG A 203 -13.20 0.93 16.64
CA ARG A 203 -13.35 0.42 18.02
C ARG A 203 -12.02 -0.02 18.61
N LEU A 204 -11.15 -0.64 17.80
CA LEU A 204 -9.82 -1.07 18.23
C LEU A 204 -8.87 0.11 18.47
N GLY A 205 -9.06 1.22 17.74
CA GLY A 205 -8.09 2.31 17.69
C GLY A 205 -6.97 2.03 16.68
N MET A 206 -6.12 3.02 16.41
CA MET A 206 -5.08 2.93 15.38
C MET A 206 -4.05 1.87 15.76
N GLU A 207 -3.52 1.93 16.98
CA GLU A 207 -2.42 1.05 17.37
C GLU A 207 -2.80 -0.44 17.35
N GLU A 208 -3.94 -0.81 17.93
CA GLU A 208 -4.40 -2.19 17.94
C GLU A 208 -4.81 -2.67 16.55
N SER A 209 -5.42 -1.81 15.73
CA SER A 209 -5.70 -2.15 14.32
C SER A 209 -4.40 -2.48 13.58
N LEU A 210 -3.38 -1.62 13.67
CA LEU A 210 -2.09 -1.84 13.02
C LEU A 210 -1.37 -3.09 13.53
N ARG A 211 -1.44 -3.36 14.85
CA ARG A 211 -0.88 -4.57 15.46
C ARG A 211 -1.50 -5.83 14.87
N ARG A 212 -2.83 -5.87 14.74
CA ARG A 212 -3.54 -7.02 14.16
C ARG A 212 -3.33 -7.16 12.65
N LEU A 213 -3.09 -6.05 11.95
CA LEU A 213 -2.79 -6.04 10.52
C LEU A 213 -1.35 -6.47 10.20
N GLY A 214 -0.42 -6.46 11.17
CA GLY A 214 0.98 -6.87 10.95
C GLY A 214 1.12 -8.28 10.36
N PRO A 215 0.59 -9.33 10.99
CA PRO A 215 0.62 -10.69 10.43
C PRO A 215 -0.13 -10.84 9.09
N PHE A 216 -1.17 -10.04 8.87
CA PHE A 216 -1.87 -10.00 7.58
C PHE A 216 -0.98 -9.39 6.50
N TRP A 217 -0.28 -8.29 6.80
CA TRP A 217 0.71 -7.69 5.90
C TRP A 217 1.85 -8.65 5.54
N GLU A 218 2.32 -9.44 6.51
CA GLU A 218 3.29 -10.51 6.23
C GLU A 218 2.76 -11.50 5.19
N THR A 219 1.51 -11.93 5.34
CA THR A 219 0.86 -12.86 4.40
C THR A 219 0.72 -12.23 3.02
N CYS A 220 0.33 -10.95 2.92
CA CYS A 220 0.30 -10.22 1.66
C CYS A 220 1.66 -10.22 0.96
N LYS A 221 2.75 -9.95 1.69
CA LYS A 221 4.11 -10.00 1.11
C LYS A 221 4.49 -11.39 0.61
N LYS A 222 4.16 -12.46 1.37
CA LYS A 222 4.40 -13.86 0.96
C LYS A 222 3.61 -14.23 -0.30
N VAL A 223 2.37 -13.75 -0.42
CA VAL A 223 1.57 -13.95 -1.63
C VAL A 223 2.22 -13.24 -2.81
N LEU A 224 2.63 -11.97 -2.68
CA LEU A 224 3.33 -11.26 -3.77
C LEU A 224 4.64 -11.96 -4.16
N GLU A 225 5.39 -12.47 -3.20
CA GLU A 225 6.61 -13.24 -3.43
C GLU A 225 6.34 -14.56 -4.20
N ARG A 226 5.20 -15.22 -3.98
CA ARG A 226 4.77 -16.40 -4.76
C ARG A 226 4.52 -16.07 -6.25
N TYR A 227 4.32 -14.79 -6.57
CA TYR A 227 4.22 -14.28 -7.94
C TYR A 227 5.48 -13.51 -8.37
N ASP A 228 6.62 -13.79 -7.75
CA ASP A 228 7.94 -13.21 -8.07
C ASP A 228 8.05 -11.69 -7.82
N LEU A 229 7.21 -11.15 -6.92
CA LEU A 229 7.27 -9.76 -6.45
C LEU A 229 7.62 -9.70 -4.96
N SER A 230 8.91 -9.79 -4.63
CA SER A 230 9.37 -9.74 -3.24
C SER A 230 9.56 -8.31 -2.73
N ILE A 231 8.61 -7.84 -1.92
CA ILE A 231 8.69 -6.54 -1.21
C ILE A 231 9.84 -6.52 -0.20
N ASP A 232 10.10 -7.66 0.43
CA ASP A 232 11.15 -7.79 1.43
C ASP A 232 12.55 -7.66 0.80
N SER A 233 12.75 -8.21 -0.39
CA SER A 233 13.97 -7.99 -1.19
C SER A 233 14.14 -6.51 -1.58
N SER A 234 13.06 -5.83 -1.96
CA SER A 234 13.08 -4.39 -2.25
C SER A 234 13.51 -3.56 -1.05
N LEU A 235 12.98 -3.88 0.13
CA LEU A 235 13.29 -3.21 1.38
C LEU A 235 14.73 -3.49 1.84
N ASP A 236 15.22 -4.73 1.71
CA ASP A 236 16.61 -5.10 2.04
C ASP A 236 17.64 -4.40 1.14
N ALA A 237 17.30 -4.23 -0.15
CA ALA A 237 18.17 -3.60 -1.14
C ALA A 237 17.97 -2.07 -1.25
N LEU A 238 17.12 -1.48 -0.40
CA LEU A 238 16.90 -0.04 -0.38
C LEU A 238 18.19 0.67 0.08
N ARG A 239 18.60 1.67 -0.70
CA ARG A 239 19.74 2.53 -0.42
C ARG A 239 19.30 3.97 -0.36
N THR A 240 19.83 4.70 0.62
CA THR A 240 19.60 6.14 0.81
C THR A 240 20.90 6.93 0.64
N GLY A 241 20.81 8.15 0.13
CA GLY A 241 21.95 9.07 0.05
C GLY A 241 21.52 10.53 0.16
N LEU A 242 22.29 11.35 0.87
CA LEU A 242 22.02 12.77 0.99
C LEU A 242 22.34 13.50 -0.33
N ILE A 243 21.39 14.26 -0.85
CA ILE A 243 21.60 15.16 -1.99
C ILE A 243 22.06 16.53 -1.48
N LYS A 244 21.28 17.12 -0.57
CA LYS A 244 21.58 18.40 0.08
C LYS A 244 20.91 18.53 1.44
N GLN A 245 21.46 19.38 2.29
CA GLN A 245 20.90 19.73 3.59
C GLN A 245 21.08 21.22 3.84
N ASP A 246 19.98 21.90 4.16
CA ASP A 246 19.89 23.32 4.44
C ASP A 246 19.23 23.50 5.81
N GLY A 247 20.04 23.59 6.87
CA GLY A 247 19.57 23.67 8.26
C GLY A 247 18.71 22.46 8.65
N ASP A 248 17.44 22.74 8.94
CA ASP A 248 16.41 21.75 9.32
C ASP A 248 15.67 21.15 8.12
N THR A 249 16.16 21.35 6.89
CA THR A 249 15.60 20.72 5.69
C THR A 249 16.66 19.91 4.95
N ALA A 250 16.24 18.82 4.29
CA ALA A 250 17.14 18.00 3.50
C ALA A 250 16.44 17.38 2.29
N GLN A 251 17.21 17.00 1.28
CA GLN A 251 16.76 16.15 0.18
C GLN A 251 17.59 14.87 0.18
N VAL A 252 16.92 13.73 0.19
CA VAL A 252 17.54 12.41 0.20
C VAL A 252 17.09 11.64 -1.02
N ARG A 253 18.05 11.04 -1.72
CA ARG A 253 17.81 10.09 -2.80
C ARG A 253 17.58 8.70 -2.22
N LEU A 254 16.53 8.03 -2.67
CA LEU A 254 16.26 6.64 -2.37
C LEU A 254 16.37 5.83 -3.67
N ARG A 255 16.96 4.64 -3.58
CA ARG A 255 17.02 3.69 -4.69
C ARG A 255 16.77 2.28 -4.20
N TYR A 256 15.83 1.57 -4.82
CA TYR A 256 15.51 0.19 -4.49
C TYR A 256 15.07 -0.59 -5.74
N PRO A 257 15.27 -1.92 -5.80
CA PRO A 257 14.72 -2.74 -6.86
C PRO A 257 13.22 -2.98 -6.64
N LEU A 258 12.42 -3.00 -7.70
CA LEU A 258 11.03 -3.46 -7.69
C LEU A 258 10.79 -4.29 -8.95
N ALA A 259 10.47 -5.57 -8.78
CA ALA A 259 10.50 -6.55 -9.86
C ALA A 259 11.83 -6.46 -10.65
N ALA A 260 11.77 -6.30 -11.97
CA ALA A 260 12.94 -6.17 -12.85
C ALA A 260 13.51 -4.73 -12.95
N HIS A 261 12.95 -3.76 -12.20
CA HIS A 261 13.29 -2.35 -12.36
C HIS A 261 14.02 -1.80 -11.13
N ALA A 262 14.88 -0.81 -11.34
CA ALA A 262 15.41 0.01 -10.24
C ALA A 262 14.58 1.28 -10.14
N ILE A 263 13.94 1.47 -8.99
CA ILE A 263 13.19 2.69 -8.68
C ILE A 263 14.14 3.71 -8.06
N ASP A 264 14.05 4.95 -8.53
CA ASP A 264 14.82 6.09 -8.05
C ASP A 264 13.89 7.26 -7.74
N LEU A 265 13.99 7.80 -6.52
CA LEU A 265 13.18 8.92 -6.09
C LEU A 265 13.96 9.85 -5.15
N THR A 266 13.54 11.11 -5.11
CA THR A 266 14.02 12.11 -4.16
C THR A 266 12.92 12.44 -3.16
N VAL A 267 13.26 12.41 -1.87
CA VAL A 267 12.34 12.69 -0.77
C VAL A 267 12.83 13.93 -0.03
N ALA A 268 11.92 14.89 0.16
CA ALA A 268 12.16 16.06 0.99
C ALA A 268 11.92 15.73 2.47
N LEU A 269 12.82 16.18 3.33
CA LEU A 269 12.80 15.95 4.76
C LEU A 269 12.79 17.27 5.53
N ILE A 270 12.19 17.22 6.72
CA ILE A 270 12.21 18.29 7.71
C ILE A 270 12.62 17.74 9.08
N LYS A 271 13.45 18.48 9.80
CA LYS A 271 13.84 18.16 11.17
C LYS A 271 12.83 18.77 12.15
N ARG A 272 12.27 17.95 13.04
CA ARG A 272 11.37 18.36 14.13
C ARG A 272 11.82 17.66 15.39
N ASP A 273 12.01 18.41 16.47
CA ASP A 273 12.41 17.87 17.78
C ASP A 273 13.64 16.94 17.69
N GLY A 274 14.64 17.31 16.88
CA GLY A 274 15.85 16.53 16.68
C GLY A 274 15.73 15.33 15.72
N HIS A 275 14.54 15.01 15.20
CA HIS A 275 14.27 13.86 14.34
C HIS A 275 13.93 14.29 12.92
N TRP A 276 14.34 13.49 11.93
CA TRP A 276 14.05 13.74 10.52
C TRP A 276 12.78 13.01 10.08
N TYR A 277 11.87 13.75 9.45
CA TYR A 277 10.61 13.23 8.93
C TYR A 277 10.43 13.58 7.45
N GLN A 278 9.63 12.78 6.74
CA GLN A 278 9.17 13.11 5.39
C GLN A 278 8.32 14.37 5.44
N LEU A 279 8.73 15.43 4.73
CA LEU A 279 8.02 16.70 4.72
C LEU A 279 6.58 16.55 4.24
N GLN A 280 6.37 15.74 3.20
CA GLN A 280 5.05 15.45 2.67
C GLN A 280 4.12 14.84 3.74
N THR A 281 4.58 13.79 4.43
CA THR A 281 3.79 13.15 5.49
C THR A 281 3.48 14.09 6.64
N GLN A 282 4.43 14.95 7.02
CA GLN A 282 4.20 15.96 8.06
C GLN A 282 3.10 16.94 7.66
N ASN A 283 3.10 17.40 6.41
CA ASN A 283 2.08 18.32 5.90
C ASN A 283 0.71 17.63 5.79
N GLU A 284 0.65 16.40 5.29
CA GLU A 284 -0.59 15.61 5.14
C GLU A 284 -1.22 15.32 6.50
N VAL A 285 -0.42 14.88 7.48
CA VAL A 285 -0.87 14.61 8.84
C VAL A 285 -1.34 15.91 9.51
N GLN A 286 -0.62 17.02 9.34
CA GLN A 286 -1.06 18.29 9.90
C GLN A 286 -2.40 18.73 9.31
N ALA A 287 -2.56 18.70 7.98
CA ALA A 287 -3.80 19.06 7.31
C ALA A 287 -4.99 18.17 7.75
N LEU A 288 -4.75 16.86 7.92
CA LEU A 288 -5.75 15.92 8.44
C LEU A 288 -6.18 16.31 9.87
N LEU A 289 -5.23 16.60 10.74
CA LEU A 289 -5.50 16.95 12.14
C LEU A 289 -6.19 18.31 12.26
N ASP A 290 -5.80 19.30 11.46
CA ASP A 290 -6.44 20.62 11.40
C ASP A 290 -7.91 20.50 10.92
N SER A 291 -8.16 19.66 9.90
CA SER A 291 -9.53 19.42 9.41
C SER A 291 -10.44 18.74 10.44
N THR A 292 -9.86 17.90 11.30
CA THR A 292 -10.58 17.24 12.40
C THR A 292 -10.98 18.23 13.49
N GLN A 293 -10.15 19.24 13.77
CA GLN A 293 -10.44 20.27 14.77
C GLN A 293 -11.42 21.33 14.27
N ALA A 294 -11.48 21.57 12.96
CA ALA A 294 -12.37 22.54 12.33
C ALA A 294 -13.80 22.02 12.09
N ALA A 295 -14.07 20.72 12.27
CA ALA A 295 -15.41 20.15 12.13
C ALA A 295 -16.35 20.75 13.20
N PRO A 296 -17.45 21.44 12.82
CA PRO A 296 -18.36 22.04 13.79
C PRO A 296 -18.99 20.96 14.68
N LEU A 297 -19.05 21.22 15.99
CA LEU A 297 -20.02 20.53 16.87
C LEU A 297 -21.40 20.64 16.20
N PRO A 298 -22.20 19.55 16.12
CA PRO A 298 -23.58 19.70 15.70
C PRO A 298 -24.21 20.74 16.63
N GLU A 299 -24.69 21.84 16.04
CA GLU A 299 -25.53 22.80 16.74
C GLU A 299 -26.62 21.96 17.43
N ALA A 300 -26.60 21.97 18.76
CA ALA A 300 -27.72 21.51 19.55
C ALA A 300 -28.92 22.27 18.99
N THR A 301 -29.77 21.57 18.25
CA THR A 301 -31.03 22.09 17.74
C THR A 301 -31.73 22.66 18.95
N ALA A 302 -31.75 24.00 19.05
CA ALA A 302 -32.52 24.68 20.06
C ALA A 302 -33.94 24.16 19.91
N ALA A 303 -34.41 23.47 20.95
CA ALA A 303 -35.77 22.99 21.02
C ALA A 303 -36.71 24.19 20.80
N PRO A 304 -37.76 24.07 19.98
CA PRO A 304 -38.71 25.16 19.83
C PRO A 304 -39.39 25.40 21.18
N ASP A 305 -39.26 26.62 21.69
CA ASP A 305 -40.00 27.11 22.85
C ASP A 305 -41.50 26.87 22.61
N THR A 306 -42.04 25.92 23.36
CA THR A 306 -43.47 25.68 23.45
C THR A 306 -44.04 26.74 24.40
N ALA A 307 -44.50 27.85 23.84
CA ALA A 307 -45.36 28.78 24.56
C ALA A 307 -46.78 28.18 24.65
N ALA A 308 -47.17 27.82 25.87
CA ALA A 308 -48.52 27.39 26.22
C ALA A 308 -49.48 28.59 26.35
N GLY A 309 -50.73 28.43 25.88
CA GLY A 309 -51.90 28.95 26.59
C GLY A 309 -52.84 29.99 25.92
N ALA A 310 -53.82 29.47 25.18
CA ALA A 310 -55.27 29.81 25.20
C ALA A 310 -55.82 31.18 24.68
N PRO A 311 -57.14 31.30 24.36
CA PRO A 311 -58.12 30.32 23.84
C PRO A 311 -58.90 30.79 22.59
N ALA A 312 -59.70 29.87 22.06
CA ALA A 312 -60.56 29.96 20.88
C ALA A 312 -61.77 30.92 20.98
N LYS A 313 -62.24 31.38 19.81
CA LYS A 313 -63.53 32.07 19.59
C LYS A 313 -64.37 31.26 18.57
N PRO A 314 -65.71 31.18 18.71
CA PRO A 314 -66.48 30.03 18.23
C PRO A 314 -67.04 30.17 16.81
N ALA A 315 -67.55 29.03 16.35
CA ALA A 315 -68.13 28.70 15.06
C ALA A 315 -69.11 29.74 14.46
N ASP A 316 -69.07 29.83 13.13
CA ASP A 316 -70.27 30.11 12.34
C ASP A 316 -70.45 29.02 11.28
N THR A 317 -71.67 28.52 11.23
CA THR A 317 -72.16 27.41 10.43
C THR A 317 -72.96 28.01 9.29
N GLY A 318 -72.37 28.11 8.11
CA GLY A 318 -73.03 28.59 6.89
C GLY A 318 -73.17 27.48 5.85
N GLN A 319 -74.36 26.92 5.79
CA GLN A 319 -74.79 25.80 4.96
C GLN A 319 -74.97 26.22 3.47
N ARG A 320 -74.39 25.45 2.53
CA ARG A 320 -74.78 25.01 1.13
C ARG A 320 -75.77 25.87 0.26
N PRO A 321 -75.99 25.55 -1.04
CA PRO A 321 -75.13 25.25 -2.21
C PRO A 321 -75.59 25.98 -3.52
N ALA A 322 -74.84 25.86 -4.63
CA ALA A 322 -75.28 25.88 -6.07
C ALA A 322 -74.01 26.09 -6.92
N GLY A 323 -73.75 25.49 -8.08
CA GLY A 323 -74.60 24.85 -9.06
C GLY A 323 -74.25 25.40 -10.45
N ARG A 324 -73.24 24.82 -11.12
CA ARG A 324 -73.09 24.53 -12.56
C ARG A 324 -71.63 24.26 -12.90
#